data_AF-A0A6N2V9L1-F1
#
_entry.id   AF-A0A6N2V9L1-F1
#
_cell.length_a   1.000
_cell.length_b   1.000
_cell.length_c   1.000
_cell.angle_alpha   90.00
_cell.angle_beta   90.00
_cell.angle_gamma   90.00
#
_symmetry.space_group_name_H-M   'P 1'
#
loop_
_entity.id
_entity.type
_entity.pdbx_description
1 polymer ?
#
loop_
_entity_poly.entity_id
_entity_poly.type
_entity_poly.pdbx_seq_one_letter_code
_entity_poly.pdbx_strand_id
1 'polypeptide(L)' 'MELKKRMTYEEMAEHFESETGKLATKSGVGKYAKQIGFEVYKPHIDGKKLFFYVNPNIGKKNEAADSESKIN' A
#
# COMPACT_ATOMS: atom_id res chain seq x y z
N MET A 1 -10.49 2.36 -2.27
CA MET A 1 -9.87 3.16 -1.20
C MET A 1 -8.66 3.88 -1.77
N GLU A 2 -8.37 5.12 -1.37
CA GLU A 2 -7.15 5.81 -1.82
C GLU A 2 -5.93 5.39 -1.00
N LEU A 3 -4.75 5.32 -1.63
CA LEU A 3 -3.50 5.00 -0.96
C LEU A 3 -3.03 6.14 -0.05
N LYS A 4 -2.74 5.82 1.21
CA LYS A 4 -2.19 6.75 2.20
C LYS A 4 -0.69 6.54 2.34
N LYS A 5 0.04 7.57 2.77
CA LYS A 5 1.49 7.50 3.06
C LYS A 5 1.85 6.39 4.07
N ARG A 6 0.94 6.09 4.99
CA ARG A 6 1.04 4.97 5.94
C ARG A 6 -0.29 4.25 5.99
N MET A 7 -0.26 2.92 5.95
CA MET A 7 -1.44 2.07 6.01
C MET A 7 -1.24 0.92 7.01
N THR A 8 -2.31 0.49 7.66
CA THR A 8 -2.33 -0.77 8.42
C THR A 8 -2.43 -1.96 7.47
N TYR A 9 -2.42 -3.19 8.02
CA TYR A 9 -2.66 -4.37 7.22
C TYR A 9 -4.06 -4.36 6.60
N GLU A 10 -5.08 -3.99 7.39
CA GLU A 10 -6.48 -3.98 7.00
C GLU A 10 -6.73 -2.97 5.88
N GLU A 11 -6.18 -1.76 6.00
CA GLU A 11 -6.32 -0.74 4.95
C GLU A 11 -5.64 -1.19 3.64
N MET A 12 -4.45 -1.81 3.72
CA MET A 12 -3.73 -2.31 2.54
C MET A 12 -4.43 -3.54 1.94
N ALA A 13 -5.05 -4.38 2.79
CA ALA A 13 -5.84 -5.52 2.37
C ALA A 13 -7.09 -5.07 1.60
N GLU A 14 -7.84 -4.11 2.13
CA GLU A 14 -9.02 -3.55 1.45
C GLU A 14 -8.65 -2.94 0.09
N HIS A 15 -7.52 -2.23 0.00
CA HIS A 15 -7.02 -1.73 -1.26
C HIS A 15 -6.66 -2.87 -2.23
N PHE A 16 -5.97 -3.90 -1.75
CA PHE A 16 -5.62 -5.08 -2.55
C PHE A 16 -6.86 -5.80 -3.10
N GLU A 17 -7.88 -6.02 -2.26
CA GLU A 17 -9.11 -6.70 -2.68
C GLU A 17 -9.88 -5.86 -3.71
N SER A 18 -9.95 -4.55 -3.48
CA SER A 18 -10.60 -3.61 -4.42
C SER A 18 -9.91 -3.57 -5.78
N GLU A 19 -8.57 -3.54 -5.79
CA GLU A 19 -7.79 -3.41 -7.03
C GLU A 19 -7.69 -4.73 -7.80
N THR A 20 -7.58 -5.85 -7.10
CA THR A 20 -7.29 -7.15 -7.74
C THR A 20 -8.49 -8.08 -7.86
N GLY A 21 -9.58 -7.79 -7.14
CA GLY A 21 -10.75 -8.68 -7.01
C GLY A 21 -10.47 -10.00 -6.28
N LYS A 22 -9.30 -10.16 -5.66
CA LYS A 22 -8.89 -11.38 -4.94
C LYS A 22 -8.98 -11.17 -3.45
N LEU A 23 -9.28 -12.24 -2.70
CA LEU A 23 -9.27 -12.23 -1.24
C LEU A 23 -7.86 -11.95 -0.68
N ALA A 24 -7.78 -11.07 0.32
CA ALA A 24 -6.53 -10.68 0.94
C ALA A 24 -5.88 -11.82 1.73
N THR A 25 -4.59 -12.04 1.45
CA THR A 25 -3.72 -12.92 2.25
C THR A 25 -2.47 -12.16 2.65
N LYS A 26 -1.87 -12.49 3.80
CA LYS A 26 -0.63 -11.81 4.28
C LYS A 26 0.48 -11.78 3.23
N SER A 27 0.68 -12.89 2.51
CA SER A 27 1.67 -12.99 1.44
C SER A 27 1.27 -12.18 0.21
N GLY A 28 0.00 -12.26 -0.22
CA GLY A 28 -0.51 -11.49 -1.36
C GLY A 28 -0.43 -9.98 -1.12
N VAL A 29 -0.94 -9.52 0.01
CA VAL A 29 -0.92 -8.11 0.43
C VAL A 29 0.51 -7.61 0.55
N GLY A 30 1.42 -8.38 1.15
CA GLY A 30 2.82 -7.99 1.28
C GLY A 30 3.55 -7.87 -0.06
N LYS A 31 3.29 -8.79 -1.00
CA LYS A 31 3.84 -8.72 -2.36
C LYS A 31 3.29 -7.51 -3.11
N TYR A 32 1.97 -7.32 -3.06
CA TYR A 32 1.29 -6.19 -3.67
C TYR A 32 1.82 -4.86 -3.14
N ALA A 33 1.88 -4.68 -1.82
CA ALA A 33 2.42 -3.48 -1.19
C ALA A 33 3.83 -3.16 -1.71
N LYS A 34 4.71 -4.17 -1.81
CA LYS A 34 6.05 -3.98 -2.38
C LYS A 34 6.03 -3.57 -3.86
N GLN A 35 5.12 -4.11 -4.67
CA GLN A 35 4.96 -3.75 -6.08
C GLN A 35 4.54 -2.29 -6.25
N ILE A 36 3.64 -1.78 -5.40
CA ILE A 36 3.17 -0.39 -5.43
C ILE A 36 4.07 0.57 -4.60
N GLY A 37 5.30 0.14 -4.29
CA GLY A 37 6.33 0.99 -3.68
C GLY A 37 6.19 1.23 -2.17
N PHE A 38 5.40 0.42 -1.46
CA PHE A 38 5.35 0.43 0.00
C PHE A 38 6.43 -0.48 0.61
N GLU A 39 6.95 -0.03 1.73
CA GLU A 39 7.87 -0.77 2.59
C GLU A 39 7.21 -1.09 3.93
N VAL A 40 7.77 -2.07 4.64
CA VAL A 40 7.26 -2.47 5.96
C VAL A 40 8.03 -1.74 7.05
N TYR A 41 7.30 -0.95 7.84
CA TYR A 41 7.82 -0.26 9.02
C TYR A 41 7.30 -0.91 10.30
N LYS A 42 8.23 -1.29 11.19
CA LYS A 42 7.92 -2.00 12.45
C LYS A 42 8.48 -1.26 13.68
N PRO A 43 7.87 -0.14 14.10
CA PRO A 43 8.35 0.59 15.24
C PRO A 43 8.06 -0.16 16.55
N HIS A 44 8.91 0.07 17.55
CA HIS A 44 8.66 -0.33 18.93
C HIS A 44 8.23 0.92 19.70
N ILE A 45 6.97 0.97 20.10
CA ILE A 45 6.37 2.12 20.82
C ILE A 45 5.76 1.56 22.10
N ASP A 46 6.14 2.12 23.25
CA ASP A 46 5.66 1.70 24.58
C ASP A 46 5.78 0.18 24.83
N GLY A 47 6.90 -0.41 24.40
CA GLY A 47 7.16 -1.85 24.52
C GLY A 47 6.36 -2.73 23.55
N LYS A 48 5.52 -2.14 22.68
CA LYS A 48 4.75 -2.87 21.66
C LYS A 48 5.38 -2.75 20.29
N LYS A 49 5.53 -3.89 19.62
CA LYS A 49 5.95 -3.94 18.21
C LYS A 49 4.73 -3.73 17.32
N LEU A 50 4.73 -2.64 16.58
CA LEU A 50 3.68 -2.33 15.60
C LEU A 50 4.13 -2.73 14.19
N PHE A 51 3.19 -2.71 13.26
CA PHE A 51 3.42 -3.02 11.86
C PHE A 51 2.63 -2.07 10.98
N PHE A 52 3.31 -1.43 10.03
CA PHE A 52 2.71 -0.54 9.06
C PHE A 52 3.32 -0.77 7.67
N TYR A 53 2.53 -0.56 6.64
CA TYR A 53 3.04 -0.31 5.30
C TYR A 53 3.25 1.21 5.13
N VAL A 54 4.41 1.63 4.64
CA VAL A 54 4.74 3.04 4.42
C VAL A 54 5.24 3.28 3.00
N ASN A 55 4.76 4.32 2.35
CA ASN A 55 5.31 4.80 1.08
C ASN A 55 5.55 6.31 1.19
N PRO A 56 6.80 6.77 1.37
CA PRO A 56 7.11 8.18 1.58
C PRO A 56 6.92 9.05 0.34
N ASN A 57 6.67 8.44 -0.83
CA ASN A 57 6.46 9.14 -2.08
C ASN A 57 4.99 9.54 -2.30
N ILE A 58 4.06 8.95 -1.55
CA ILE A 58 2.65 9.34 -1.58
C ILE A 58 2.49 10.76 -1.01
N GLY A 59 1.77 11.60 -1.75
CA GLY A 59 1.55 13.01 -1.41
C GLY A 59 2.70 13.94 -1.80
N LYS A 60 3.83 13.42 -2.29
CA LYS A 60 4.75 14.23 -3.11
C LYS A 60 4.08 14.36 -4.47
N LYS A 61 3.50 15.53 -4.76
CA LYS A 61 3.04 15.87 -6.11
C LYS A 61 4.26 15.80 -7.05
N ASN A 62 4.48 14.65 -7.65
CA ASN A 62 5.28 14.54 -8.87
C ASN A 62 4.30 14.09 -9.95
N GLU A 63 4.06 15.00 -10.90
CA GLU A 63 3.46 14.73 -12.21
C GLU A 63 4.24 13.57 -12.88
N ALA A 64 3.78 12.32 -12.74
CA ALA A 64 4.12 11.20 -13.61
C ALA A 64 3.51 9.90 -13.06
N ALA A 65 2.23 9.68 -13.31
CA ALA A 65 1.63 8.36 -13.53
C ALA A 65 0.12 8.53 -13.83
N ASP A 66 -0.19 9.31 -14.86
CA ASP A 66 -1.40 9.06 -15.65
C ASP A 66 -0.91 8.50 -16.99
N SER A 67 -0.70 7.20 -17.03
CA SER A 67 -0.42 6.50 -18.29
C SER A 67 -0.86 5.06 -18.14
N GLU A 68 -2.17 4.88 -18.22
CA GLU A 68 -2.88 3.74 -18.81
C GLU A 68 -4.38 3.99 -18.58
N SER A 69 -5.07 4.72 -19.45
CA SER A 69 -5.77 4.09 -20.56
C SER A 69 -6.25 5.15 -21.55
N LYS A 70 -5.53 5.33 -22.67
CA LYS A 70 -6.15 5.83 -23.90
C LYS A 70 -6.07 4.73 -24.94
N ILE A 71 -7.17 3.98 -24.99
CA ILE A 71 -7.61 3.26 -26.18
C ILE A 71 -7.80 4.32 -27.27
N ASN A 72 -7.19 4.11 -28.43
CA ASN A 72 -7.73 4.47 -29.74
C ASN A 72 -6.98 3.67 -30.81
#